data_AF-A0A6I6A0A9-F1
#
_entry.id   AF-A0A6I6A0A9-F1
#
_cell.length_a   1.000
_cell.length_b   1.000
_cell.length_c   1.000
_cell.angle_alpha   90.00
_cell.angle_beta   90.00
_cell.angle_gamma   90.00
#
_symmetry.space_group_name_H-M   'P 1'
#
loop_
_entity.id
_entity.type
_entity.pdbx_description
1 polymer ?
#
loop_
_entity_poly.entity_id
_entity_poly.type
_entity_poly.pdbx_seq_one_letter_code
_entity_poly.pdbx_strand_id
1 'polypeptide(L)'
;MTRWSTRLLLSCAAIGVGGGLVGIPSFYLFTSLATAAPFLMGLAAGFYLLPGTIALAAFRRPGVGFLSTMLAAVAAAPFVPGSFTTLYGWLYVAVLLEVPFALLGYRWWRAPVFYVAPLVGTAFYTWTWWTYYDIGGYQVWAQVALPTLLLGTMLLFTWLARVVAARLAATGAMRGLRLPEDRRRRATAPAAPAASAPSAAPSASAPAADVPAPTA
;
A
#
# COMPACT_ATOMS: atom_id res chain seq x y z
N MET A 1 -8.46 -9.91 -17.81
CA MET A 1 -7.68 -10.83 -16.97
C MET A 1 -6.39 -10.16 -16.53
N THR A 2 -6.20 -9.91 -15.24
CA THR A 2 -4.94 -9.39 -14.68
C THR A 2 -3.86 -10.44 -14.84
N ARG A 3 -2.88 -10.19 -15.73
CA ARG A 3 -1.72 -11.09 -15.87
C ARG A 3 -0.79 -10.90 -14.68
N TRP A 4 -0.61 -11.97 -13.91
CA TRP A 4 0.40 -12.06 -12.85
C TRP A 4 1.77 -12.29 -13.50
N SER A 5 2.68 -11.33 -13.35
CA SER A 5 4.06 -11.50 -13.82
C SER A 5 4.92 -12.11 -12.72
N THR A 6 5.93 -12.88 -13.11
CA THR A 6 6.93 -13.42 -12.18
C THR A 6 7.54 -12.32 -11.31
N ARG A 7 7.82 -11.16 -11.92
CA ARG A 7 8.38 -10.01 -11.21
C ARG A 7 7.42 -9.45 -10.15
N LEU A 8 6.11 -9.50 -10.38
CA LEU A 8 5.10 -9.10 -9.38
C LEU A 8 5.03 -10.11 -8.24
N LEU A 9 5.01 -11.42 -8.54
CA LEU A 9 5.02 -12.47 -7.53
C LEU A 9 6.27 -12.40 -6.64
N LEU A 10 7.46 -12.25 -7.24
CA LEU A 10 8.71 -12.09 -6.51
C LEU A 10 8.74 -10.82 -5.65
N SER A 11 8.15 -9.72 -6.12
CA SER A 11 8.05 -8.48 -5.34
C SER A 11 7.06 -8.62 -4.17
N CYS A 12 5.93 -9.29 -4.39
CA CYS A 12 4.98 -9.61 -3.31
C CYS A 12 5.61 -10.53 -2.27
N ALA A 13 6.43 -11.49 -2.70
CA ALA A 13 7.20 -12.38 -1.83
C ALA A 13 8.25 -11.61 -1.02
N ALA A 14 9.01 -10.71 -1.65
CA ALA A 14 9.98 -9.88 -0.92
C ALA A 14 9.32 -9.00 0.14
N ILE A 15 8.18 -8.36 -0.18
CA ILE A 15 7.40 -7.57 0.79
C ILE A 15 6.83 -8.47 1.89
N GLY A 16 6.31 -9.65 1.52
CA GLY A 16 5.77 -10.62 2.46
C GLY A 16 6.83 -11.10 3.44
N VAL A 17 7.98 -11.59 2.97
CA VAL A 17 9.09 -12.04 3.81
C VAL A 17 9.60 -10.91 4.71
N GLY A 18 9.79 -9.70 4.17
CA GLY A 18 10.18 -8.54 4.97
C GLY A 18 9.16 -8.19 6.06
N GLY A 19 7.86 -8.22 5.74
CA GLY A 19 6.79 -8.02 6.71
C GLY A 19 6.69 -9.15 7.74
N GLY A 20 6.94 -10.40 7.34
CA GLY A 20 6.97 -11.56 8.22
C GLY A 20 8.09 -11.46 9.26
N LEU A 21 9.30 -11.05 8.84
CA LEU A 21 10.43 -10.81 9.74
C LEU A 21 10.11 -9.75 10.80
N VAL A 22 9.39 -8.68 10.43
CA VAL A 22 8.89 -7.67 11.37
C VAL A 22 7.76 -8.22 12.25
N GLY A 23 6.94 -9.13 11.71
CA GLY A 23 5.88 -9.82 12.42
C GLY A 23 6.35 -10.73 13.55
N ILE A 24 7.57 -11.29 13.47
CA ILE A 24 8.13 -12.16 14.51
C ILE A 24 8.28 -11.43 15.86
N PRO A 25 9.07 -10.35 16.00
CA PRO A 25 9.18 -9.64 17.28
C PRO A 25 7.84 -9.04 17.70
N SER A 26 7.01 -8.62 16.73
CA SER A 26 5.66 -8.15 17.02
C SER A 26 4.77 -9.22 17.65
N PHE A 27 4.89 -10.49 17.23
CA PHE A 27 4.15 -11.59 17.83
C PHE A 27 4.55 -11.80 19.29
N TYR A 28 5.85 -11.81 19.57
CA TYR A 28 6.33 -11.95 20.94
C TYR A 28 5.86 -10.78 21.80
N LEU A 29 5.95 -9.54 21.30
CA LEU A 29 5.40 -8.37 21.97
C LEU A 29 3.90 -8.50 22.22
N PHE A 30 3.12 -8.91 21.21
CA PHE A 30 1.68 -9.11 21.33
C PHE A 30 1.35 -10.14 22.41
N THR A 31 2.03 -11.29 22.40
CA THR A 31 1.78 -12.37 23.34
C THR A 31 2.18 -11.98 24.77
N SER A 32 3.31 -11.29 24.94
CA SER A 32 3.75 -10.78 26.24
C SER A 32 2.78 -9.73 26.80
N LEU A 33 2.25 -8.83 25.96
CA LEU A 33 1.24 -7.87 26.38
C LEU A 33 -0.08 -8.56 26.69
N ALA A 34 -0.49 -9.54 25.88
CA ALA A 34 -1.72 -10.29 26.09
C ALA A 34 -1.72 -11.08 27.41
N THR A 35 -0.55 -11.50 27.92
CA THR A 35 -0.45 -12.19 29.21
C THR A 35 -0.25 -11.24 30.39
N ALA A 36 0.55 -10.19 30.24
CA ALA A 36 0.88 -9.28 31.35
C ALA A 36 -0.13 -8.12 31.51
N ALA A 37 -0.61 -7.57 30.41
CA ALA A 37 -1.48 -6.38 30.37
C ALA A 37 -2.34 -6.38 29.10
N PRO A 38 -3.42 -7.19 29.05
CA PRO A 38 -4.22 -7.38 27.83
C PRO A 38 -4.72 -6.08 27.19
N PHE A 39 -5.01 -5.06 28.00
CA PHE A 39 -5.43 -3.74 27.55
C PHE A 39 -4.37 -2.97 26.74
N LEU A 40 -3.08 -3.36 26.79
CA LEU A 40 -2.00 -2.76 26.00
C LEU A 40 -1.69 -3.51 24.70
N MET A 41 -2.21 -4.72 24.51
CA MET A 41 -1.78 -5.58 23.40
C MET A 41 -2.13 -5.02 22.00
N GLY A 42 -3.05 -4.06 21.92
CA GLY A 42 -3.35 -3.31 20.70
C GLY A 42 -2.13 -2.58 20.11
N LEU A 43 -1.09 -2.31 20.90
CA LEU A 43 0.18 -1.70 20.45
C LEU A 43 0.95 -2.56 19.44
N ALA A 44 0.84 -3.89 19.52
CA ALA A 44 1.53 -4.80 18.62
C ALA A 44 0.69 -5.20 17.40
N ALA A 45 -0.60 -4.88 17.39
CA ALA A 45 -1.51 -5.36 16.34
C ALA A 45 -1.24 -4.72 14.96
N GLY A 46 -0.74 -3.47 14.92
CA GLY A 46 -0.51 -2.72 13.68
C GLY A 46 0.47 -3.37 12.71
N PHE A 47 1.47 -4.08 13.22
CA PHE A 47 2.54 -4.68 12.41
C PHE A 47 2.00 -5.70 11.40
N TYR A 48 0.94 -6.42 11.76
CA TYR A 48 0.30 -7.42 10.89
C TYR A 48 -0.31 -6.80 9.62
N LEU A 49 -0.63 -5.51 9.64
CA LEU A 49 -1.17 -4.81 8.47
C LEU A 49 -0.08 -4.49 7.43
N LEU A 50 1.18 -4.33 7.85
CA LEU A 50 2.25 -3.81 7.00
C LEU A 50 2.39 -4.53 5.65
N PRO A 51 2.59 -5.86 5.57
CA PRO A 51 2.89 -6.50 4.29
C PRO A 51 1.79 -6.31 3.26
N GLY A 52 0.53 -6.56 3.64
CA GLY A 52 -0.60 -6.41 2.72
C GLY A 52 -0.87 -4.96 2.35
N THR A 53 -0.79 -4.04 3.32
CA THR A 53 -1.05 -2.61 3.07
C THR A 53 0.04 -1.99 2.21
N ILE A 54 1.30 -2.36 2.43
CA ILE A 54 2.43 -1.97 1.58
C ILE A 54 2.20 -2.50 0.15
N ALA A 55 1.88 -3.78 -0.02
CA ALA A 55 1.65 -4.37 -1.33
C ALA A 55 0.47 -3.73 -2.09
N LEU A 56 -0.65 -3.47 -1.41
CA LEU A 56 -1.81 -2.79 -1.99
C LEU A 56 -1.47 -1.36 -2.42
N ALA A 57 -0.78 -0.60 -1.56
CA ALA A 57 -0.37 0.77 -1.87
C ALA A 57 0.73 0.80 -2.96
N ALA A 58 1.57 -0.23 -3.00
CA ALA A 58 2.66 -0.40 -3.94
C ALA A 58 2.15 -0.72 -5.35
N PHE A 59 1.36 -1.78 -5.50
CA PHE A 59 1.01 -2.31 -6.82
C PHE A 59 -0.37 -1.90 -7.31
N ARG A 60 -1.29 -1.56 -6.38
CA ARG A 60 -2.67 -1.20 -6.72
C ARG A 60 -3.36 -2.24 -7.61
N ARG A 61 -3.18 -3.51 -7.26
CA ARG A 61 -3.71 -4.66 -8.00
C ARG A 61 -4.55 -5.53 -7.07
N PRO A 62 -5.55 -6.26 -7.60
CA PRO A 62 -6.30 -7.22 -6.81
C PRO A 62 -5.42 -8.38 -6.34
N GLY A 63 -5.63 -8.81 -5.10
CA GLY A 63 -5.04 -10.00 -4.47
C GLY A 63 -3.61 -9.82 -3.98
N VAL A 64 -2.95 -8.69 -4.22
CA VAL A 64 -1.56 -8.47 -3.76
C VAL A 64 -1.48 -8.25 -2.26
N GLY A 65 -2.52 -7.65 -1.66
CA GLY A 65 -2.60 -7.48 -0.21
C GLY A 65 -2.71 -8.84 0.46
N PHE A 66 -3.67 -9.64 0.00
CA PHE A 66 -3.84 -11.01 0.46
C PHE A 66 -2.55 -11.84 0.32
N LEU A 67 -1.96 -11.87 -0.88
CA LEU A 67 -0.78 -12.69 -1.16
C LEU A 67 0.41 -12.30 -0.30
N SER A 68 0.73 -11.01 -0.20
CA SER A 68 1.89 -10.55 0.60
C SER A 68 1.69 -10.82 2.09
N THR A 69 0.49 -10.67 2.63
CA THR A 69 0.19 -10.98 4.03
C THR A 69 0.29 -12.49 4.31
N MET A 70 -0.15 -13.35 3.38
CA MET A 70 0.00 -14.80 3.50
C MET A 70 1.45 -15.27 3.39
N LEU A 71 2.23 -14.67 2.49
CA LEU A 71 3.66 -14.95 2.43
C LEU A 71 4.40 -14.49 3.70
N ALA A 72 3.97 -13.38 4.30
CA ALA A 72 4.46 -12.95 5.61
C ALA A 72 4.15 -13.96 6.72
N ALA A 73 2.91 -14.48 6.75
CA ALA A 73 2.49 -15.48 7.71
C ALA A 73 3.34 -16.76 7.61
N VAL A 74 3.53 -17.27 6.40
CA VAL A 74 4.34 -18.47 6.15
C VAL A 74 5.81 -18.23 6.51
N ALA A 75 6.36 -17.06 6.19
CA ALA A 75 7.74 -16.72 6.54
C ALA A 75 7.96 -16.60 8.06
N ALA A 76 6.96 -16.13 8.80
CA ALA A 76 7.03 -15.99 10.26
C ALA A 76 6.72 -17.29 11.02
N ALA A 77 5.90 -18.18 10.45
CA ALA A 77 5.43 -19.41 11.08
C ALA A 77 6.51 -20.27 11.78
N PRO A 78 7.71 -20.52 11.21
CA PRO A 78 8.70 -21.36 11.88
C PRO A 78 9.34 -20.71 13.11
N PHE A 79 9.18 -19.40 13.31
CA PHE A 79 9.84 -18.66 14.40
C PHE A 79 8.90 -18.30 15.56
N VAL A 80 7.64 -18.70 15.47
CA VAL A 80 6.57 -18.22 16.34
C VAL A 80 5.85 -19.40 17.02
N PRO A 81 5.61 -19.35 18.35
CA PRO A 81 4.81 -20.33 19.06
C PRO A 81 3.42 -20.52 18.43
N GLY A 82 3.01 -21.77 18.21
CA GLY A 82 1.77 -22.12 17.48
C GLY A 82 1.97 -22.39 16.00
N SER A 83 3.14 -22.05 15.43
CA SER A 83 3.52 -22.34 14.05
C SER A 83 2.40 -22.01 13.05
N PHE A 84 1.81 -23.02 12.41
CA PHE A 84 0.78 -22.84 11.39
C PHE A 84 -0.59 -22.38 11.91
N THR A 85 -0.89 -22.45 13.22
CA THR A 85 -2.17 -21.94 13.73
C THR A 85 -2.25 -20.42 13.68
N THR A 86 -1.10 -19.73 13.70
CA THR A 86 -1.06 -18.27 13.58
C THR A 86 -1.53 -17.78 12.21
N LEU A 87 -1.50 -18.64 11.18
CA LEU A 87 -2.00 -18.31 9.84
C LEU A 87 -3.46 -17.88 9.86
N TYR A 88 -4.29 -18.38 10.79
CA TYR A 88 -5.69 -17.96 10.88
C TYR A 88 -5.82 -16.45 11.16
N GLY A 89 -4.99 -15.92 12.06
CA GLY A 89 -4.97 -14.48 12.37
C GLY A 89 -4.50 -13.64 11.18
N TRP A 90 -3.42 -14.09 10.52
CA TRP A 90 -2.93 -13.44 9.31
C TRP A 90 -3.95 -13.54 8.16
N LEU A 91 -4.69 -14.65 8.05
CA LEU A 91 -5.70 -14.88 7.02
C LEU A 91 -6.85 -13.90 7.18
N TYR A 92 -7.31 -13.71 8.40
CA TYR A 92 -8.31 -12.69 8.72
C TYR A 92 -7.83 -11.31 8.27
N VAL A 93 -6.61 -10.91 8.64
CA VAL A 93 -6.03 -9.63 8.24
C VAL A 93 -5.90 -9.51 6.71
N ALA A 94 -5.45 -10.56 6.04
CA ALA A 94 -5.29 -10.62 4.59
C ALA A 94 -6.62 -10.39 3.86
N VAL A 95 -7.68 -11.05 4.31
CA VAL A 95 -9.04 -10.87 3.78
C VAL A 95 -9.55 -9.46 4.08
N LEU A 96 -9.44 -9.03 5.34
CA LEU A 96 -9.93 -7.74 5.80
C LEU A 96 -9.31 -6.56 5.02
N LEU A 97 -8.01 -6.63 4.72
CA LEU A 97 -7.31 -5.60 3.94
C LEU A 97 -7.81 -5.51 2.49
N GLU A 98 -8.19 -6.65 1.90
CA GLU A 98 -8.59 -6.72 0.49
C GLU A 98 -10.07 -6.36 0.29
N VAL A 99 -10.94 -6.66 1.27
CA VAL A 99 -12.40 -6.46 1.19
C VAL A 99 -12.81 -5.04 0.74
N PRO A 100 -12.29 -3.93 1.31
CA PRO A 100 -12.68 -2.59 0.87
C PRO A 100 -12.42 -2.34 -0.62
N PHE A 101 -11.29 -2.85 -1.13
CA PHE A 101 -10.93 -2.72 -2.55
C PHE A 101 -11.79 -3.64 -3.42
N ALA A 102 -12.08 -4.84 -2.96
CA ALA A 102 -12.98 -5.77 -3.64
C ALA A 102 -14.40 -5.18 -3.79
N LEU A 103 -14.94 -4.58 -2.73
CA LEU A 103 -16.25 -3.91 -2.74
C LEU A 103 -16.28 -2.71 -3.71
N LEU A 104 -15.16 -2.00 -3.84
CA LEU A 104 -15.00 -0.89 -4.80
C LEU A 104 -14.60 -1.37 -6.21
N GLY A 105 -14.67 -2.67 -6.48
CA GLY A 105 -14.32 -3.30 -7.76
C GLY A 105 -12.87 -3.04 -8.19
N TYR A 106 -11.98 -2.75 -7.26
CA TYR A 106 -10.57 -2.36 -7.48
C TYR A 106 -10.39 -1.11 -8.36
N ARG A 107 -11.42 -0.24 -8.44
CA ARG A 107 -11.39 0.99 -9.27
C ARG A 107 -10.89 2.20 -8.49
N TRP A 108 -10.95 2.17 -7.15
CA TRP A 108 -10.67 3.31 -6.27
C TRP A 108 -9.48 3.03 -5.35
N TRP A 109 -8.38 3.75 -5.58
CA TRP A 109 -7.10 3.59 -4.85
C TRP A 109 -6.73 4.82 -4.02
N ARG A 110 -7.73 5.58 -3.57
CA ARG A 110 -7.53 6.80 -2.79
C ARG A 110 -7.11 6.46 -1.35
N ALA A 111 -6.36 7.36 -0.72
CA ALA A 111 -5.91 7.22 0.67
C ALA A 111 -7.00 6.78 1.67
N PRO A 112 -8.25 7.30 1.63
CA PRO A 112 -9.29 6.95 2.60
C PRO A 112 -9.65 5.46 2.60
N VAL A 113 -9.60 4.80 1.44
CA VAL A 113 -9.99 3.38 1.30
C VAL A 113 -9.10 2.48 2.14
N PHE A 114 -7.81 2.82 2.24
CA PHE A 114 -6.85 2.07 3.06
C PHE A 114 -7.17 2.11 4.56
N TYR A 115 -7.92 3.12 5.02
CA TYR A 115 -8.29 3.26 6.43
C TYR A 115 -9.60 2.55 6.78
N VAL A 116 -10.34 2.01 5.81
CA VAL A 116 -11.56 1.24 6.07
C VAL A 116 -11.23 -0.08 6.78
N ALA A 117 -10.24 -0.82 6.27
CA ALA A 117 -9.79 -2.08 6.87
C ALA A 117 -9.35 -1.94 8.35
N PRO A 118 -8.45 -0.99 8.73
CA PRO A 118 -8.08 -0.82 10.14
C PRO A 118 -9.25 -0.35 11.01
N LEU A 119 -10.21 0.43 10.50
CA LEU A 119 -11.41 0.83 11.27
C LEU A 119 -12.29 -0.39 11.60
N VAL A 120 -12.61 -1.19 10.58
CA VAL A 120 -13.43 -2.40 10.75
C VAL A 120 -12.68 -3.44 11.59
N GLY A 121 -11.39 -3.62 11.33
CA GLY A 121 -10.52 -4.51 12.08
C GLY A 121 -10.44 -4.14 13.55
N THR A 122 -10.30 -2.85 13.86
CA THR A 122 -10.32 -2.36 15.25
C THR A 122 -11.62 -2.73 15.93
N ALA A 123 -12.78 -2.41 15.32
CA ALA A 123 -14.07 -2.72 15.94
C ALA A 123 -14.24 -4.22 16.22
N PHE A 124 -13.88 -5.07 15.25
CA PHE A 124 -13.94 -6.52 15.38
C PHE A 124 -13.00 -7.07 16.46
N TYR A 125 -11.73 -6.63 16.46
CA TYR A 125 -10.75 -7.10 17.44
C TYR A 125 -11.02 -6.56 18.83
N THR A 126 -11.48 -5.31 18.96
CA THR A 126 -11.96 -4.78 20.24
C THR A 126 -13.05 -5.68 20.80
N TRP A 127 -14.09 -5.99 20.02
CA TRP A 127 -15.16 -6.89 20.48
C TRP A 127 -14.62 -8.26 20.90
N THR A 128 -13.85 -8.91 20.03
CA THR A 128 -13.37 -10.28 20.23
C THR A 128 -12.44 -10.38 21.45
N TRP A 129 -11.51 -9.43 21.58
CA TRP A 129 -10.57 -9.39 22.69
C TRP A 129 -11.21 -8.95 23.99
N TRP A 130 -12.21 -8.07 23.93
CA TRP A 130 -12.99 -7.69 25.10
C TRP A 130 -13.61 -8.90 25.78
N THR A 131 -14.20 -9.80 24.98
CA THR A 131 -14.83 -11.02 25.50
C THR A 131 -13.82 -12.08 25.89
N TYR A 132 -12.76 -12.26 25.09
CA TYR A 132 -11.76 -13.30 25.36
C TYR A 132 -10.91 -13.02 26.61
N TYR A 133 -10.54 -11.75 26.85
CA TYR A 133 -9.70 -11.34 27.99
C TYR A 133 -10.49 -10.74 29.15
N ASP A 134 -11.82 -10.85 29.14
CA ASP A 134 -12.73 -10.27 30.13
C ASP A 134 -12.39 -8.81 30.50
N ILE A 135 -12.22 -7.98 29.47
CA ILE A 135 -11.79 -6.58 29.63
C ILE A 135 -12.82 -5.77 30.45
N GLY A 136 -14.08 -6.21 30.47
CA GLY A 136 -15.13 -5.61 31.28
C GLY A 136 -14.87 -5.69 32.79
N GLY A 137 -14.08 -6.66 33.25
CA GLY A 137 -13.67 -6.78 34.66
C GLY A 137 -12.55 -5.81 35.08
N TYR A 138 -11.90 -5.14 34.12
CA TYR A 138 -10.81 -4.20 34.41
C TYR A 138 -11.33 -2.79 34.74
N GLN A 139 -10.43 -1.96 35.27
CA GLN A 139 -10.68 -0.53 35.50
C GLN A 139 -11.08 0.20 34.20
N VAL A 140 -11.92 1.24 34.30
CA VAL A 140 -12.47 1.98 33.14
C VAL A 140 -11.37 2.53 32.22
N TRP A 141 -10.25 2.99 32.78
CA TRP A 141 -9.14 3.48 31.95
C TRP A 141 -8.52 2.38 31.07
N ALA A 142 -8.46 1.13 31.55
CA ALA A 142 -7.94 -0.01 30.80
C ALA A 142 -8.93 -0.46 29.72
N GLN A 143 -10.24 -0.39 30.02
CA GLN A 143 -11.31 -0.61 29.06
C GLN A 143 -11.24 0.38 27.88
N VAL A 144 -10.92 1.64 28.14
CA VAL A 144 -10.73 2.67 27.10
C VAL A 144 -9.37 2.53 26.40
N ALA A 145 -8.32 2.11 27.11
CA ALA A 145 -6.98 1.97 26.57
C ALA A 145 -6.93 0.95 25.42
N LEU A 146 -7.58 -0.20 25.55
CA LEU A 146 -7.56 -1.24 24.52
C LEU A 146 -8.02 -0.73 23.14
N PRO A 147 -9.27 -0.24 22.95
CA PRO A 147 -9.74 0.21 21.66
C PRO A 147 -8.98 1.44 21.14
N THR A 148 -8.59 2.36 22.02
CA THR A 148 -7.89 3.59 21.61
C THR A 148 -6.47 3.30 21.12
N LEU A 149 -5.71 2.48 21.85
CA LEU A 149 -4.37 2.05 21.44
C LEU A 149 -4.41 1.17 20.20
N LEU A 150 -5.38 0.24 20.12
CA LEU A 150 -5.57 -0.58 18.93
C LEU A 150 -5.86 0.29 17.70
N LEU A 151 -6.83 1.20 17.79
CA LEU A 151 -7.18 2.09 16.69
C LEU A 151 -6.00 2.97 16.29
N GLY A 152 -5.37 3.63 17.28
CA GLY A 152 -4.23 4.51 17.04
C GLY A 152 -3.09 3.78 16.33
N THR A 153 -2.75 2.59 16.80
CA THR A 153 -1.73 1.73 16.20
C THR A 153 -2.12 1.29 14.78
N MET A 154 -3.35 0.79 14.58
CA MET A 154 -3.83 0.34 13.27
C MET A 154 -3.79 1.48 12.23
N LEU A 155 -4.22 2.69 12.60
CA LEU A 155 -4.16 3.87 11.74
C LEU A 155 -2.72 4.33 11.47
N LEU A 156 -1.86 4.35 12.49
CA LEU A 156 -0.45 4.71 12.38
C LEU A 156 0.29 3.77 11.43
N PHE A 157 0.13 2.46 11.59
CA PHE A 157 0.80 1.46 10.74
C PHE A 157 0.25 1.44 9.32
N THR A 158 -1.05 1.72 9.13
CA THR A 158 -1.62 1.92 7.79
C THR A 158 -1.00 3.14 7.11
N TRP A 159 -0.86 4.26 7.82
CA TRP A 159 -0.17 5.43 7.31
C TRP A 159 1.30 5.13 6.98
N LEU A 160 2.02 4.47 7.90
CA LEU A 160 3.42 4.10 7.73
C LEU A 160 3.62 3.18 6.53
N ALA A 161 2.77 2.17 6.36
CA ALA A 161 2.77 1.29 5.19
C ALA A 161 2.65 2.06 3.88
N ARG A 162 1.76 3.06 3.81
CA ARG A 162 1.62 3.91 2.62
C ARG A 162 2.85 4.79 2.39
N VAL A 163 3.48 5.29 3.44
CA VAL A 163 4.75 6.04 3.33
C VAL A 163 5.85 5.12 2.79
N VAL A 164 6.02 3.93 3.36
CA VAL A 164 6.99 2.93 2.90
C VAL A 164 6.74 2.59 1.43
N ALA A 165 5.50 2.33 1.03
CA ALA A 165 5.14 2.07 -0.36
C ALA A 165 5.46 3.25 -1.30
N ALA A 166 5.27 4.50 -0.84
CA ALA A 166 5.65 5.68 -1.61
C ALA A 166 7.17 5.81 -1.76
N ARG A 167 7.94 5.51 -0.72
CA ARG A 167 9.41 5.51 -0.77
C ARG A 167 9.95 4.40 -1.66
N LEU A 168 9.39 3.19 -1.59
CA LEU A 168 9.70 2.09 -2.52
C LEU A 168 9.34 2.44 -3.97
N ALA A 169 8.35 3.30 -4.20
CA ALA A 169 7.99 3.73 -5.55
C ALA A 169 9.03 4.72 -6.09
N ALA A 170 9.57 5.58 -5.22
CA ALA A 170 10.57 6.58 -5.56
C ALA A 170 11.92 5.96 -5.97
N THR A 171 12.27 4.77 -5.45
CA THR A 171 13.50 4.05 -5.86
C THR A 171 13.44 3.47 -7.28
N GLY A 172 12.27 3.48 -7.92
CA GLY A 172 12.07 2.89 -9.25
C GLY A 172 11.96 1.37 -9.28
N ALA A 173 12.18 0.68 -8.14
CA ALA A 173 12.07 -0.78 -8.02
C ALA A 173 10.71 -1.32 -8.49
N MET A 174 9.65 -0.51 -8.35
CA MET A 174 8.27 -0.86 -8.68
C MET A 174 7.80 -0.44 -10.09
N ARG A 175 8.72 0.07 -10.93
CA ARG A 175 8.39 0.57 -12.28
C ARG A 175 7.82 -0.57 -13.14
N GLY A 176 6.63 -0.36 -13.72
CA GLY A 176 5.92 -1.32 -14.57
C GLY A 176 5.08 -2.38 -13.83
N LEU A 177 5.09 -2.40 -12.49
CA LEU A 177 4.29 -3.36 -11.70
C LEU A 177 2.93 -2.81 -11.27
N ARG A 178 2.80 -1.47 -11.14
CA ARG A 178 1.52 -0.83 -10.85
C ARG A 178 0.48 -1.10 -11.95
N LEU A 179 -0.78 -1.29 -11.57
CA LEU A 179 -1.87 -1.24 -12.56
C LEU A 179 -1.82 0.15 -13.22
N PRO A 180 -1.96 0.26 -14.56
CA PRO A 180 -2.05 1.56 -15.21
C PRO A 180 -3.25 2.30 -14.66
N GLU A 181 -3.00 3.31 -13.82
CA GLU A 181 -4.00 4.29 -13.44
C GLU A 181 -4.45 4.96 -14.74
N ASP A 182 -5.75 4.89 -15.01
CA ASP A 182 -6.41 5.17 -16.29
C ASP A 182 -5.76 6.32 -17.09
N ARG A 183 -4.82 5.99 -18.00
CA ARG A 183 -4.15 6.95 -18.89
C ARG A 183 -5.14 7.72 -19.76
N ARG A 184 -6.40 7.25 -19.86
CA ARG A 184 -7.48 7.93 -20.59
C ARG A 184 -7.77 9.32 -20.03
N ARG A 185 -7.59 9.57 -18.73
CA ARG A 185 -7.82 10.92 -18.15
C ARG A 185 -6.75 11.95 -18.52
N ARG A 186 -5.53 11.50 -18.90
CA ARG A 186 -4.47 12.38 -19.43
C ARG A 186 -4.62 12.64 -20.93
N ALA A 187 -5.29 11.74 -21.65
CA ALA A 187 -5.60 11.91 -23.07
C ALA A 187 -6.78 12.86 -23.32
N THR A 188 -7.65 13.07 -22.32
CA THR A 188 -8.74 14.07 -22.36
C THR A 188 -8.35 15.43 -21.80
N ALA A 189 -7.09 15.65 -21.38
CA ALA A 189 -6.63 17.01 -21.18
C ALA A 189 -6.57 17.67 -22.56
N PRO A 190 -7.27 18.80 -22.80
CA PRO A 190 -7.17 19.51 -24.07
C PRO A 190 -5.69 19.75 -24.35
N ALA A 191 -5.22 19.34 -25.52
CA ALA A 191 -3.88 19.69 -25.98
C ALA A 191 -3.75 21.20 -25.83
N ALA A 192 -2.79 21.65 -25.01
CA ALA A 192 -2.48 23.07 -24.93
C ALA A 192 -2.25 23.56 -26.37
N PRO A 193 -2.89 24.66 -26.81
CA PRO A 193 -2.78 25.11 -28.18
C PRO A 193 -1.29 25.28 -28.50
N ALA A 194 -0.84 24.54 -29.52
CA ALA A 194 0.49 24.65 -30.05
C ALA A 194 0.72 26.13 -30.37
N ALA A 195 1.69 26.74 -29.69
CA ALA A 195 2.12 28.09 -29.99
C ALA A 195 2.47 28.12 -31.48
N SER A 196 1.65 28.82 -32.24
CA SER A 196 1.84 29.12 -33.66
C SER A 196 3.20 29.75 -33.83
N ALA A 197 4.09 29.06 -34.55
CA ALA A 197 5.34 29.63 -35.02
C ALA A 197 5.03 30.91 -35.83
N PRO A 198 5.77 32.01 -35.65
CA PRO A 198 5.55 33.22 -36.43
C PRO A 198 5.86 32.97 -37.91
N SER A 199 4.84 33.24 -38.72
CA SER A 199 4.84 33.24 -40.18
C SER A 199 5.96 34.14 -40.73
N ALA A 200 6.79 33.57 -41.59
CA ALA A 200 7.74 34.31 -42.42
C ALA A 200 6.97 35.27 -43.34
N ALA A 201 7.28 36.57 -43.26
CA ALA A 201 6.84 37.58 -44.21
C ALA A 201 7.86 37.71 -45.36
N PRO A 202 7.42 38.02 -46.59
CA PRO A 202 8.29 38.13 -47.76
C PRO A 202 8.83 39.56 -47.91
N SER A 203 10.15 39.73 -48.03
CA SER A 203 10.76 41.01 -48.42
C SER A 203 11.26 40.96 -49.87
N ALA A 204 10.73 41.90 -50.64
CA ALA A 204 10.85 42.13 -52.06
C ALA A 204 12.29 42.30 -52.61
N SER A 205 12.44 41.81 -53.85
CA SER A 205 13.24 42.28 -54.99
C SER A 205 14.23 43.45 -54.82
N ALA A 206 15.45 43.24 -55.32
CA ALA A 206 16.32 44.29 -55.87
C ALA A 206 16.98 43.78 -57.18
N PRO A 207 17.32 44.66 -58.15
CA PRO A 207 17.42 44.33 -59.56
C PRO A 207 18.84 43.93 -60.03
N ALA A 208 18.86 43.30 -61.20
CA ALA A 208 20.04 42.89 -61.95
C ALA A 208 20.76 44.06 -62.63
N ALA A 209 22.10 44.05 -62.55
CA ALA A 209 23.10 44.62 -63.47
C ALA A 209 24.47 44.23 -62.86
N ASP A 210 25.55 43.90 -63.55
CA ASP A 210 25.92 43.93 -64.96
C ASP A 210 27.16 43.01 -65.09
N VAL A 211 27.33 42.34 -66.23
CA VAL A 211 28.54 41.57 -66.55
C VAL A 211 29.43 42.45 -67.42
N PRO A 212 30.76 42.44 -67.21
CA PRO A 212 31.60 42.16 -68.35
C PRO A 212 32.67 41.10 -68.06
N ALA A 213 33.01 40.39 -69.13
CA ALA A 213 33.88 39.23 -69.19
C ALA A 213 35.37 39.65 -69.41
N PRO A 214 36.26 38.77 -69.93
CA PRO A 214 37.39 38.20 -69.19
C PRO A 214 38.76 38.70 -69.69
N THR A 215 39.82 38.51 -68.91
CA THR A 215 41.20 38.58 -69.43
C THR A 215 42.12 37.57 -68.74
N ALA A 216 42.63 36.66 -69.58
CA ALA A 216 43.90 35.92 -69.57
C ALA A 216 44.31 35.12 -68.33
#